data_AF-A0A2U2DV11-F1
#
_entry.id   AF-A0A2U2DV11-F1
#
_cell.length_a   1.000
_cell.length_b   1.000
_cell.length_c   1.000
_cell.angle_alpha   90.00
_cell.angle_beta   90.00
_cell.angle_gamma   90.00
#
_symmetry.space_group_name_H-M   'P 1'
#
loop_
_entity.id
_entity.type
_entity.pdbx_description
1 polymer ?
#
loop_
_entity_poly.entity_id
_entity_poly.type
_entity_poly.pdbx_seq_one_letter_code
_entity_poly.pdbx_strand_id
1 'polypeptide(L)'
;MPAYLPFNVIGATQALNASTHGSPAIVTVNRAAGSTLTLPAAYGSGTEFDIVVGTTITSNNLIIQVANASDVMTGHCVMLQDAGDTVSGFETAADSDTITMNGSTKGGIKGDRVRLKDIATNLWQVQILCAGTGTEVTPFSAAVS
;
A
#
# COMPACT_ATOMS: atom_id res chain seq x y z
N MET A 1 19.97 1.48 22.47
CA MET A 1 19.36 2.04 21.24
C MET A 1 18.00 1.37 21.07
N PRO A 2 16.89 2.10 20.85
CA PRO A 2 15.63 1.45 20.53
C PRO A 2 15.81 0.63 19.25
N ALA A 3 15.57 -0.68 19.31
CA ALA A 3 15.61 -1.56 18.15
C ALA A 3 14.26 -1.44 17.45
N TYR A 4 14.20 -0.65 16.38
CA TYR A 4 13.03 -0.63 15.50
C TYR A 4 13.04 -1.91 14.67
N LEU A 5 12.37 -2.95 15.18
CA LEU A 5 12.18 -4.19 14.43
C LEU A 5 11.04 -3.98 13.43
N PRO A 6 11.18 -4.43 12.17
CA PRO A 6 10.07 -4.41 11.23
C PRO A 6 8.93 -5.30 11.75
N PHE A 7 7.69 -4.86 11.55
CA PHE A 7 6.52 -5.69 11.77
C PHE A 7 6.34 -6.62 10.57
N ASN A 8 6.37 -7.93 10.82
CA ASN A 8 6.31 -8.93 9.76
C ASN A 8 4.88 -9.43 9.55
N VAL A 9 4.27 -9.12 8.40
CA VAL A 9 2.95 -9.63 8.02
C VAL A 9 3.11 -10.97 7.32
N ILE A 10 2.58 -12.02 7.97
CA ILE A 10 2.53 -13.40 7.47
C ILE A 10 1.09 -13.96 7.39
N GLY A 11 0.12 -13.23 7.93
CA GLY A 11 -1.30 -13.59 7.89
C GLY A 11 -1.96 -13.17 6.59
N ALA A 12 -3.14 -13.72 6.30
CA ALA A 12 -3.94 -13.30 5.14
C ALA A 12 -4.57 -11.91 5.33
N THR A 13 -4.82 -11.50 6.58
CA THR A 13 -5.40 -10.21 6.93
C THR A 13 -4.64 -9.57 8.10
N GLN A 14 -4.58 -8.24 8.12
CA GLN A 14 -4.00 -7.46 9.21
C GLN A 14 -4.68 -6.10 9.32
N ALA A 15 -5.23 -5.79 10.49
CA ALA A 15 -5.67 -4.43 10.81
C ALA A 15 -4.48 -3.61 11.33
N LEU A 16 -4.17 -2.49 10.68
CA LEU A 16 -3.07 -1.61 11.05
C LEU A 16 -3.51 -0.67 12.19
N ASN A 17 -2.54 -0.26 12.99
CA ASN A 17 -2.73 0.69 14.08
C ASN A 17 -1.44 1.48 14.32
N ALA A 18 -1.58 2.72 14.77
CA ALA A 18 -0.47 3.65 14.93
C ALA A 18 0.59 3.16 15.94
N SER A 19 0.18 2.54 17.05
CA SER A 19 1.10 2.17 18.14
C SER A 19 2.04 1.03 17.81
N THR A 20 1.64 0.12 16.91
CA THR A 20 2.41 -1.07 16.53
C THR A 20 3.04 -0.94 15.16
N HIS A 21 2.31 -0.35 14.21
CA HIS A 21 2.66 -0.35 12.79
C HIS A 21 3.03 1.03 12.25
N GLY A 22 2.80 2.10 13.03
CA GLY A 22 3.10 3.45 12.61
C GLY A 22 4.60 3.74 12.57
N SER A 23 4.99 4.70 11.73
CA SER A 23 6.35 5.21 11.63
C SER A 23 6.91 5.58 13.02
N PRO A 24 8.13 5.14 13.38
CA PRO A 24 9.21 4.67 12.48
C PRO A 24 9.23 3.16 12.18
N ALA A 25 8.22 2.37 12.57
CA ALA A 25 8.16 0.96 12.21
C ALA A 25 7.94 0.76 10.69
N ILE A 26 8.53 -0.30 10.13
CA ILE A 26 8.26 -0.75 8.76
C ILE A 26 7.35 -1.97 8.82
N VAL A 27 6.26 -1.96 8.07
CA VAL A 27 5.38 -3.12 7.88
C VAL A 27 5.88 -3.90 6.67
N THR A 28 6.50 -5.05 6.88
CA THR A 28 7.01 -5.90 5.80
C THR A 28 6.02 -7.02 5.50
N VAL A 29 5.53 -7.08 4.25
CA VAL A 29 4.64 -8.14 3.78
C VAL A 29 5.47 -9.30 3.24
N ASN A 30 5.57 -10.39 4.01
CA ASN A 30 6.31 -11.61 3.66
C ASN A 30 5.36 -12.78 3.39
N ARG A 31 4.42 -12.57 2.48
CA ARG A 31 3.43 -13.58 2.09
C ARG A 31 3.22 -13.56 0.58
N ALA A 32 3.76 -14.56 -0.11
CA ALA A 32 3.62 -14.70 -1.57
C ALA A 32 2.16 -14.81 -2.05
N ALA A 33 1.26 -15.27 -1.18
CA ALA A 33 -0.17 -15.36 -1.48
C ALA A 33 -0.96 -14.05 -1.23
N GLY A 34 -0.27 -12.92 -1.03
CA GLY A 34 -0.89 -11.62 -0.78
C GLY A 34 -1.26 -11.40 0.69
N SER A 35 -1.87 -10.26 1.02
CA SER A 35 -2.44 -9.95 2.35
C SER A 35 -3.42 -8.80 2.20
N THR A 36 -4.48 -8.75 3.00
CA THR A 36 -5.33 -7.57 3.12
C THR A 36 -4.95 -6.78 4.36
N LEU A 37 -4.41 -5.58 4.15
CA LEU A 37 -4.09 -4.62 5.19
C LEU A 37 -5.22 -3.59 5.27
N THR A 38 -5.82 -3.42 6.45
CA THR A 38 -6.88 -2.44 6.67
C THR A 38 -6.35 -1.31 7.54
N LEU A 39 -6.44 -0.08 7.04
CA LEU A 39 -6.04 1.12 7.77
C LEU A 39 -7.00 1.38 8.95
N PRO A 40 -6.57 2.13 9.99
CA PRO A 40 -7.52 2.74 10.92
C PRO A 40 -8.34 3.82 10.20
N ALA A 41 -9.43 4.28 10.82
CA ALA A 41 -10.19 5.42 10.28
C ALA A 41 -9.35 6.70 10.24
N ALA A 42 -9.50 7.50 9.19
CA ALA A 42 -8.79 8.76 9.01
C ALA A 42 -9.41 9.88 9.86
N TYR A 43 -8.64 10.43 10.79
CA TYR A 43 -9.05 11.56 11.63
C TYR A 43 -8.14 12.78 11.48
N GLY A 44 -7.17 12.75 10.57
CA GLY A 44 -6.10 13.76 10.46
C GLY A 44 -5.05 13.62 11.56
N SER A 45 -4.81 12.41 12.06
CA SER A 45 -3.89 12.14 13.18
C SER A 45 -2.41 12.38 12.85
N GLY A 46 -2.05 12.46 11.56
CA GLY A 46 -0.65 12.51 11.12
C GLY A 46 0.07 11.16 11.15
N THR A 47 -0.61 10.07 11.53
CA THR A 47 -0.06 8.72 11.54
C THR A 47 0.41 8.33 10.13
N GLU A 48 1.62 7.80 10.03
CA GLU A 48 2.20 7.33 8.77
C GLU A 48 2.48 5.82 8.85
N PHE A 49 2.10 5.08 7.81
CA PHE A 49 2.45 3.68 7.62
C PHE A 49 3.44 3.54 6.47
N ASP A 50 4.53 2.82 6.73
CA ASP A 50 5.58 2.54 5.75
C ASP A 50 5.58 1.04 5.45
N ILE A 51 4.96 0.66 4.33
CA ILE A 51 4.71 -0.72 3.95
C ILE A 51 5.68 -1.11 2.84
N VAL A 52 6.36 -2.24 3.01
CA VAL A 52 7.31 -2.80 2.04
C VAL A 52 6.91 -4.22 1.68
N VAL A 53 6.94 -4.55 0.40
CA VAL A 53 6.80 -5.92 -0.07
C VAL A 53 8.12 -6.67 0.16
N GLY A 54 8.15 -7.58 1.13
CA GLY A 54 9.34 -8.37 1.45
C GLY A 54 9.46 -9.66 0.63
N THR A 55 8.32 -10.18 0.15
CA THR A 55 8.22 -11.33 -0.75
C THR A 55 7.30 -10.99 -1.91
N THR A 56 7.78 -11.15 -3.15
CA THR A 56 6.97 -10.92 -4.36
C THR A 56 5.67 -11.70 -4.28
N ILE A 57 4.56 -11.03 -4.59
CA ILE A 57 3.25 -11.67 -4.66
C ILE A 57 3.25 -12.59 -5.89
N THR A 58 2.86 -13.85 -5.70
CA THR A 58 2.80 -14.86 -6.77
C THR A 58 1.38 -15.41 -6.97
N SER A 59 0.47 -15.12 -6.04
CA SER A 59 -0.94 -15.49 -6.12
C SER A 59 -1.80 -14.54 -5.29
N ASN A 60 -3.05 -14.35 -5.68
CA ASN A 60 -3.95 -13.33 -5.14
C ASN A 60 -3.33 -11.92 -5.21
N ASN A 61 -3.55 -11.09 -4.20
CA ASN A 61 -3.10 -9.70 -4.19
C ASN A 61 -2.66 -9.25 -2.78
N LEU A 62 -1.72 -8.31 -2.71
CA LEU A 62 -1.62 -7.40 -1.58
C LEU A 62 -2.68 -6.32 -1.77
N ILE A 63 -3.59 -6.21 -0.81
CA ILE A 63 -4.67 -5.22 -0.78
C ILE A 63 -4.40 -4.31 0.41
N ILE A 64 -4.41 -3.00 0.20
CA ILE A 64 -4.37 -2.00 1.28
C ILE A 64 -5.62 -1.15 1.11
N GLN A 65 -6.50 -1.15 2.11
CA GLN A 65 -7.81 -0.50 2.03
C GLN A 65 -8.07 0.39 3.24
N VAL A 66 -8.88 1.43 3.04
CA VAL A 66 -9.39 2.26 4.14
C VAL A 66 -10.33 1.46 5.07
N ALA A 67 -10.61 2.03 6.25
CA ALA A 67 -11.45 1.37 7.25
C ALA A 67 -12.95 1.35 6.91
N ASN A 68 -13.41 2.35 6.14
CA ASN A 68 -14.83 2.62 5.91
C ASN A 68 -15.05 3.43 4.63
N ALA A 69 -16.27 3.45 4.11
CA ALA A 69 -16.60 4.08 2.83
C ALA A 69 -16.59 5.62 2.81
N SER A 70 -16.42 6.28 3.96
CA SER A 70 -16.23 7.73 3.99
C SER A 70 -14.78 8.14 3.76
N ASP A 71 -13.83 7.26 4.09
CA ASP A 71 -12.41 7.51 3.92
C ASP A 71 -11.99 7.31 2.46
N VAL A 72 -11.15 8.20 1.94
CA VAL A 72 -10.58 8.09 0.59
C VAL A 72 -9.06 8.33 0.62
N MET A 73 -8.41 8.01 -0.50
CA MET A 73 -6.99 8.15 -0.76
C MET A 73 -6.73 9.24 -1.80
N THR A 74 -5.73 10.07 -1.56
CA THR A 74 -5.24 11.05 -2.53
C THR A 74 -3.73 10.93 -2.71
N GLY A 75 -3.26 10.88 -3.95
CA GLY A 75 -1.83 10.83 -4.24
C GLY A 75 -1.50 10.12 -5.53
N HIS A 76 -0.35 9.46 -5.56
CA HIS A 76 0.21 8.92 -6.78
C HIS A 76 1.00 7.62 -6.59
N CYS A 77 1.17 6.93 -7.71
CA CYS A 77 2.05 5.78 -7.87
C CYS A 77 3.02 6.06 -9.02
N VAL A 78 4.31 5.88 -8.73
CA VAL A 78 5.39 5.84 -9.72
C VAL A 78 5.79 4.39 -9.91
N MET A 79 5.58 3.86 -11.13
CA MET A 79 5.85 2.47 -11.47
C MET A 79 6.97 2.39 -12.52
N LEU A 80 8.03 1.66 -12.19
CA LEU A 80 9.15 1.38 -13.09
C LEU A 80 8.81 0.19 -14.01
N GLN A 81 9.06 0.33 -15.31
CA GLN A 81 8.80 -0.70 -16.31
C GLN A 81 10.04 -1.61 -16.44
N ASP A 82 9.89 -2.92 -16.19
CA ASP A 82 11.01 -3.90 -16.13
C ASP A 82 11.74 -4.15 -17.47
N ALA A 83 11.13 -3.87 -18.62
CA ALA A 83 11.66 -4.18 -19.96
C ALA A 83 11.98 -2.96 -20.84
N GLY A 84 11.54 -1.77 -20.45
CA GLY A 84 11.51 -0.57 -21.30
C GLY A 84 12.32 0.60 -20.76
N ASP A 85 12.87 0.50 -19.55
CA ASP A 85 13.52 1.62 -18.83
C ASP A 85 12.64 2.89 -18.76
N THR A 86 11.32 2.70 -18.77
CA THR A 86 10.33 3.77 -18.70
C THR A 86 9.65 3.84 -17.33
N VAL A 87 8.94 4.94 -17.10
CA VAL A 87 8.16 5.18 -15.89
C VAL A 87 6.69 5.38 -16.27
N SER A 88 5.80 4.69 -15.58
CA SER A 88 4.35 4.89 -15.62
C SER A 88 3.89 5.59 -14.35
N GLY A 89 3.23 6.73 -14.50
CA GLY A 89 2.63 7.48 -13.40
C GLY A 89 1.11 7.24 -13.33
N PHE A 90 0.60 6.94 -12.14
CA PHE A 90 -0.84 6.80 -11.89
C PHE A 90 -1.27 7.70 -10.74
N GLU A 91 -2.40 8.38 -10.88
CA GLU A 91 -3.01 9.21 -9.85
C GLU A 91 -4.24 8.51 -9.27
N THR A 92 -4.57 8.82 -8.03
CA THR A 92 -5.84 8.43 -7.40
C THR A 92 -7.02 9.15 -8.07
N ALA A 93 -8.16 8.47 -8.21
CA ALA A 93 -9.45 9.12 -8.46
C ALA A 93 -10.04 9.71 -7.17
N ALA A 94 -11.12 10.50 -7.28
CA ALA A 94 -11.77 11.16 -6.14
C ALA A 94 -12.34 10.18 -5.10
N ASP A 95 -12.64 8.96 -5.52
CA ASP A 95 -13.24 7.87 -4.73
C ASP A 95 -12.26 6.70 -4.51
N SER A 96 -10.98 6.86 -4.83
CA SER A 96 -10.01 5.79 -4.58
C SER A 96 -9.90 5.49 -3.09
N ASP A 97 -10.14 4.25 -2.70
CA ASP A 97 -10.17 3.80 -1.30
C ASP A 97 -9.36 2.53 -1.06
N THR A 98 -8.81 1.96 -2.15
CA THR A 98 -8.15 0.66 -2.17
C THR A 98 -6.96 0.67 -3.12
N ILE A 99 -5.85 0.11 -2.66
CA ILE A 99 -4.65 -0.21 -3.44
C ILE A 99 -4.59 -1.73 -3.60
N THR A 100 -4.45 -2.22 -4.83
CA THR A 100 -4.30 -3.64 -5.16
C THR A 100 -3.02 -3.89 -5.94
N MET A 101 -2.12 -4.71 -5.41
CA MET A 101 -0.83 -5.09 -6.00
C MET A 101 -0.78 -6.61 -6.23
N ASN A 102 -0.43 -7.05 -7.45
CA ASN A 102 -0.63 -8.43 -7.92
C ASN A 102 0.67 -9.21 -8.22
N GLY A 103 1.83 -8.62 -7.94
CA GLY A 103 3.15 -9.17 -8.28
C GLY A 103 3.57 -8.99 -9.74
N SER A 104 2.86 -8.18 -10.51
CA SER A 104 3.09 -7.98 -11.94
C SER A 104 2.63 -6.58 -12.36
N THR A 105 1.57 -6.47 -13.18
CA THR A 105 1.11 -5.21 -13.80
C THR A 105 0.69 -4.12 -12.82
N LYS A 106 0.42 -4.44 -11.55
CA LYS A 106 0.02 -3.48 -10.51
C LYS A 106 1.06 -3.34 -9.39
N GLY A 107 2.31 -3.70 -9.64
CA GLY A 107 3.32 -3.84 -8.60
C GLY A 107 3.06 -5.04 -7.70
N GLY A 108 3.67 -5.07 -6.52
CA GLY A 108 3.65 -6.21 -5.58
C GLY A 108 4.90 -7.06 -5.69
N ILE A 109 5.97 -6.50 -6.26
CA ILE A 109 7.27 -7.13 -6.43
C ILE A 109 8.11 -6.82 -5.19
N LYS A 110 8.97 -7.76 -4.80
CA LYS A 110 9.88 -7.59 -3.66
C LYS A 110 10.67 -6.27 -3.79
N GLY A 111 10.60 -5.43 -2.76
CA GLY A 111 11.23 -4.11 -2.72
C GLY A 111 10.26 -2.95 -2.97
N ASP A 112 9.07 -3.21 -3.50
CA ASP A 112 8.03 -2.20 -3.67
C ASP A 112 7.61 -1.60 -2.33
N ARG A 113 7.26 -0.32 -2.35
CA ARG A 113 6.97 0.45 -1.14
C ARG A 113 5.72 1.30 -1.30
N VAL A 114 4.87 1.27 -0.28
CA VAL A 114 3.67 2.09 -0.15
C VAL A 114 3.77 2.89 1.15
N ARG A 115 3.67 4.21 1.04
CA ARG A 115 3.55 5.11 2.19
C ARG A 115 2.17 5.71 2.24
N LEU A 116 1.54 5.63 3.41
CA LEU A 116 0.23 6.23 3.65
C LEU A 116 0.29 7.13 4.88
N LYS A 117 -0.29 8.32 4.79
CA LYS A 117 -0.37 9.26 5.90
C LYS A 117 -1.79 9.77 6.12
N ASP A 118 -2.24 9.74 7.36
CA ASP A 118 -3.52 10.33 7.76
C ASP A 118 -3.37 11.86 7.80
N ILE A 119 -3.94 12.57 6.83
CA ILE A 119 -3.70 14.02 6.63
C ILE A 119 -4.90 14.91 6.97
N ALA A 120 -6.11 14.35 6.96
CA ALA A 120 -7.34 15.03 7.37
C ALA A 120 -8.41 13.99 7.70
N THR A 121 -9.52 14.43 8.29
CA THR A 121 -10.71 13.58 8.42
C THR A 121 -11.08 13.01 7.05
N ASN A 122 -11.29 11.70 6.99
CA ASN A 122 -11.66 10.96 5.79
C ASN A 122 -10.60 10.98 4.65
N LEU A 123 -9.34 11.38 4.91
CA LEU A 123 -8.35 11.54 3.84
C LEU A 123 -6.98 10.96 4.20
N TRP A 124 -6.58 9.95 3.44
CA TRP A 124 -5.24 9.38 3.42
C TRP A 124 -4.44 9.94 2.25
N GLN A 125 -3.25 10.47 2.52
CA GLN A 125 -2.27 10.74 1.47
C GLN A 125 -1.51 9.46 1.14
N VAL A 126 -1.29 9.19 -0.14
CA VAL A 126 -0.58 7.98 -0.61
C VAL A 126 0.57 8.29 -1.55
N GLN A 127 1.68 7.58 -1.37
CA GLN A 127 2.83 7.60 -2.26
C GLN A 127 3.31 6.16 -2.48
N ILE A 128 3.29 5.71 -3.73
CA ILE A 128 3.76 4.37 -4.12
C ILE A 128 4.97 4.51 -5.03
N LEU A 129 6.02 3.75 -4.72
CA LEU A 129 7.13 3.49 -5.62
C LEU A 129 7.24 1.98 -5.81
N CYS A 130 7.06 1.50 -7.04
CA CYS A 130 7.02 0.08 -7.35
C CYS A 130 7.58 -0.24 -8.73
N ALA A 131 7.78 -1.52 -9.01
CA ALA A 131 8.08 -2.03 -10.35
C ALA A 131 6.87 -2.80 -10.91
N GLY A 132 6.66 -2.73 -12.23
CA GLY A 132 5.63 -3.45 -12.96
C GLY A 132 6.23 -4.30 -14.08
N THR A 133 5.48 -5.34 -14.49
CA THR A 133 5.82 -6.15 -15.66
C THR A 133 4.68 -6.15 -16.66
N GLY A 134 5.00 -6.28 -17.96
CA GLY A 134 4.03 -6.27 -19.04
C GLY A 134 3.48 -4.87 -19.31
N THR A 135 2.16 -4.72 -19.32
CA THR A 135 1.48 -3.42 -19.44
C THR A 135 0.98 -3.00 -18.07
N GLU A 136 1.57 -1.95 -17.53
CA GLU A 136 1.24 -1.45 -16.20
C GLU A 136 -0.21 -0.96 -16.13
N VAL A 137 -0.86 -1.24 -15.00
CA VAL A 137 -2.23 -0.84 -14.71
C VAL A 137 -2.24 -0.12 -13.36
N THR A 138 -3.12 0.88 -13.23
CA THR A 138 -3.29 1.56 -11.94
C THR A 138 -3.56 0.55 -10.81
N PRO A 139 -2.87 0.69 -9.66
CA PRO A 139 -3.17 -0.10 -8.48
C PRO A 139 -4.38 0.44 -7.71
N PHE A 140 -4.85 1.66 -8.01
CA PHE A 140 -5.94 2.32 -7.29
C PHE A 140 -7.32 1.89 -7.80
N SER A 141 -8.28 1.78 -6.89
CA SER A 141 -9.70 1.50 -7.16
C SER A 141 -10.60 1.98 -6.02
N ALA A 142 -11.91 2.03 -6.27
CA ALA A 142 -12.96 2.17 -5.27
C ALA A 142 -13.62 0.79 -5.04
N ALA A 143 -13.46 0.21 -3.86
CA ALA A 143 -13.92 -1.13 -3.51
C ALA A 143 -14.48 -1.26 -2.08
N VAL A 144 -14.39 -0.20 -1.26
CA VAL A 144 -14.97 -0.15 0.08
C VAL A 144 -16.32 0.58 0.00
N SER A 145 -17.36 -0.01 0.60
CA SER A 145 -18.76 0.46 0.53
C SER A 145 -19.43 0.48 1.88
#